data_AF-A0A0C5VH92-F1
#
_entry.id   AF-A0A0C5VH92-F1
#
_cell.length_a   1.000
_cell.length_b   1.000
_cell.length_c   1.000
_cell.angle_alpha   90.00
_cell.angle_beta   90.00
_cell.angle_gamma   90.00
#
_symmetry.space_group_name_H-M   'P 1'
#
loop_
_entity.id
_entity.type
_entity.pdbx_description
1 polymer ?
#
loop_
_entity_poly.entity_id
_entity_poly.type
_entity_poly.pdbx_seq_one_letter_code
_entity_poly.pdbx_strand_id
1 'polypeptide(L)'
;MPSNVSEAFISCYAQGSSYVEATERALKKLASDGLHVEEILQPIHEMAISDWSEHIKQQWPDYIDNLPAQSEFEGAVLSGQVVYGLFGSYNPE
;
A
#
# COMPACT_ATOMS: atom_id res chain seq x y z
N MET A 1 1.17 3.97 -18.29
CA MET A 1 1.85 2.68 -18.14
C MET A 1 2.56 2.31 -19.45
N PRO A 2 3.60 1.46 -19.41
CA PRO A 2 4.12 0.80 -20.61
C PRO A 2 2.98 0.15 -21.40
N SER A 3 3.06 0.14 -22.74
CA SER A 3 1.98 -0.32 -23.62
C SER A 3 1.65 -1.81 -23.52
N ASN A 4 2.39 -2.57 -22.70
CA ASN A 4 2.20 -3.99 -22.42
C ASN A 4 1.70 -4.28 -20.99
N VAL A 5 1.33 -3.26 -20.21
CA VAL A 5 0.77 -3.44 -18.85
C VAL A 5 -0.58 -2.74 -18.80
N SER A 6 -1.65 -3.52 -18.72
CA SER A 6 -3.02 -2.98 -18.62
C SER A 6 -3.42 -2.65 -17.18
N GLU A 7 -2.89 -3.39 -16.21
CA GLU A 7 -3.32 -3.34 -14.80
C GLU A 7 -2.12 -3.50 -13.86
N ALA A 8 -2.21 -2.90 -12.68
CA ALA A 8 -1.24 -3.09 -11.60
C ALA A 8 -1.94 -3.16 -10.25
N PHE A 9 -1.38 -3.98 -9.37
CA PHE A 9 -1.78 -4.06 -7.98
C PHE A 9 -0.80 -3.26 -7.12
N ILE A 10 -1.35 -2.55 -6.14
CA ILE A 10 -0.57 -1.80 -5.17
C ILE A 10 -1.13 -2.07 -3.78
N SER A 11 -0.26 -2.45 -2.85
CA SER A 11 -0.62 -2.50 -1.43
C SER A 11 -0.62 -1.10 -0.85
N CYS A 12 -1.72 -0.69 -0.23
CA CYS A 12 -1.84 0.60 0.43
C CYS A 12 -1.96 0.40 1.94
N TYR A 13 -1.16 1.15 2.70
CA TYR A 13 -1.14 1.11 4.16
C TYR A 13 -1.60 2.46 4.69
N ALA A 14 -2.65 2.45 5.49
CA ALA A 14 -3.24 3.66 6.05
C ALA A 14 -3.72 3.38 7.48
N GLN A 15 -3.58 4.37 8.36
CA GLN A 15 -4.18 4.31 9.68
C GLN A 15 -5.67 4.69 9.60
N GLY A 16 -6.50 3.98 10.37
CA GLY A 16 -7.89 4.34 10.61
C GLY A 16 -8.41 3.71 11.90
N SER A 17 -9.50 4.26 12.42
CA SER A 17 -10.25 3.67 13.55
C SER A 17 -11.08 2.44 13.13
N SER A 18 -11.23 2.24 11.82
CA SER A 18 -11.85 1.08 11.19
C SER A 18 -11.22 0.83 9.81
N TYR A 19 -11.37 -0.38 9.28
CA TYR A 19 -10.93 -0.68 7.91
C TYR A 19 -11.58 0.24 6.88
N VAL A 20 -12.87 0.61 7.07
CA VAL A 20 -13.59 1.51 6.16
C VAL A 20 -12.91 2.87 6.09
N GLU A 21 -12.59 3.46 7.24
CA GLU A 21 -11.91 4.76 7.29
C GLU A 21 -10.52 4.70 6.63
N ALA A 22 -9.75 3.64 6.92
CA ALA A 22 -8.43 3.42 6.34
C ALA A 22 -8.50 3.26 4.81
N THR A 23 -9.48 2.50 4.32
CA THR A 23 -9.73 2.32 2.87
C THR A 23 -10.13 3.63 2.21
N GLU A 24 -11.06 4.39 2.76
CA GLU A 24 -11.45 5.68 2.20
C GLU A 24 -10.26 6.65 2.11
N ARG A 25 -9.37 6.64 3.12
CA ARG A 25 -8.16 7.44 3.13
C ARG A 25 -7.21 7.03 2.00
N ALA A 26 -7.00 5.73 1.82
CA ALA A 26 -6.19 5.20 0.73
C ALA A 26 -6.76 5.60 -0.64
N LEU A 27 -8.08 5.44 -0.86
CA LEU A 27 -8.75 5.80 -2.10
C LEU A 27 -8.65 7.30 -2.41
N LYS A 28 -8.88 8.16 -1.42
CA LYS A 28 -8.74 9.62 -1.57
C LYS A 28 -7.32 10.00 -1.98
N LYS A 29 -6.32 9.36 -1.39
CA LYS A 29 -4.91 9.61 -1.70
C LYS A 29 -4.56 9.13 -3.11
N LEU A 30 -4.95 7.91 -3.49
CA LEU A 30 -4.78 7.39 -4.86
C LEU A 30 -5.42 8.31 -5.90
N ALA A 31 -6.66 8.75 -5.66
CA ALA A 31 -7.35 9.69 -6.55
C ALA A 31 -6.63 11.05 -6.65
N SER A 32 -6.10 11.57 -5.54
CA SER A 32 -5.32 12.82 -5.54
C SER A 32 -4.00 12.70 -6.28
N ASP A 33 -3.43 11.49 -6.36
CA ASP A 33 -2.22 11.17 -7.12
C ASP A 33 -2.51 10.85 -8.59
N GLY A 34 -3.78 10.95 -9.02
CA GLY A 34 -4.21 10.71 -10.40
C GLY A 34 -4.37 9.24 -10.76
N LEU A 35 -4.39 8.35 -9.77
CA LEU A 35 -4.58 6.92 -9.95
C LEU A 35 -6.07 6.57 -9.89
N HIS A 36 -6.52 5.79 -10.87
CA HIS A 36 -7.89 5.27 -10.90
C HIS A 36 -7.90 3.85 -10.32
N VAL A 37 -8.77 3.62 -9.33
CA VAL A 37 -8.90 2.33 -8.66
C VAL A 37 -10.10 1.60 -9.25
N GLU A 38 -9.82 0.48 -9.93
CA GLU A 38 -10.86 -0.39 -10.52
C GLU A 38 -11.45 -1.34 -9.47
N GLU A 39 -10.59 -1.97 -8.66
CA GLU A 39 -10.99 -2.99 -7.68
C GLU A 39 -10.17 -2.88 -6.39
N ILE A 40 -10.81 -3.25 -5.27
CA ILE A 40 -10.17 -3.43 -3.97
C ILE A 40 -10.21 -4.92 -3.63
N LEU A 41 -9.05 -5.57 -3.68
CA LEU A 41 -8.95 -6.99 -3.35
C LEU A 41 -9.32 -7.25 -1.89
N GLN A 42 -10.16 -8.27 -1.68
CA GLN A 42 -10.59 -8.73 -0.37
C GLN A 42 -9.81 -10.01 0.03
N PRO A 43 -9.58 -10.23 1.34
CA PRO A 43 -9.96 -9.36 2.46
C PRO A 43 -9.00 -8.19 2.66
N ILE A 44 -9.50 -7.11 3.27
CA ILE A 44 -8.64 -6.04 3.79
C ILE A 44 -7.98 -6.55 5.07
N HIS A 45 -6.65 -6.49 5.11
CA HIS A 45 -5.86 -6.97 6.24
C HIS A 45 -5.49 -5.83 7.19
N GLU A 46 -5.44 -6.15 8.48
CA GLU A 46 -4.94 -5.27 9.53
C GLU A 46 -3.54 -5.74 9.96
N MET A 47 -2.69 -4.79 10.33
CA MET A 47 -1.33 -5.03 10.78
C MET A 47 -1.04 -4.08 11.94
N ALA A 48 -0.39 -4.58 13.00
CA ALA A 48 0.10 -3.68 14.04
C ALA A 48 1.21 -2.80 13.46
N ILE A 49 1.23 -1.53 13.85
CA ILE A 49 2.18 -0.56 13.30
C ILE A 49 3.64 -1.03 13.50
N SER A 50 3.92 -1.66 14.65
CA SER A 50 5.23 -2.23 15.03
C SER A 50 5.74 -3.34 14.10
N ASP A 51 4.85 -3.94 13.30
CA ASP A 51 5.16 -5.16 12.57
C ASP A 51 5.60 -4.88 11.13
N TRP A 52 5.63 -3.60 10.71
CA TRP A 52 5.97 -3.19 9.35
C TRP A 52 7.28 -3.81 8.85
N SER A 53 8.35 -3.75 9.65
CA SER A 53 9.66 -4.27 9.26
C SER A 53 9.67 -5.77 9.03
N GLU A 54 8.86 -6.52 9.79
CA GLU A 54 8.73 -7.96 9.60
C GLU A 54 7.84 -8.28 8.40
N HIS A 55 6.75 -7.53 8.25
CA HIS A 55 5.83 -7.63 7.12
C HIS A 55 6.55 -7.44 5.78
N ILE A 56 7.34 -6.38 5.60
CA ILE A 56 8.06 -6.15 4.33
C ILE A 56 9.14 -7.21 4.06
N LYS A 57 9.76 -7.78 5.10
CA LYS A 57 10.71 -8.89 4.95
C LYS A 57 10.03 -10.16 4.43
N GLN A 58 8.79 -10.40 4.83
CA GLN A 58 8.01 -11.55 4.40
C GLN A 58 7.44 -11.36 2.99
N GLN A 59 6.96 -10.15 2.67
CA GLN A 59 6.33 -9.87 1.37
C GLN A 59 7.36 -9.60 0.26
N TRP A 60 8.41 -8.83 0.56
CA TRP A 60 9.36 -8.31 -0.44
C TRP A 60 10.80 -8.30 0.08
N PRO A 61 11.39 -9.48 0.36
CA PRO A 61 12.74 -9.56 0.93
C PRO A 61 13.81 -8.87 0.08
N ASP A 62 13.66 -8.89 -1.25
CA ASP A 62 14.64 -8.32 -2.18
C ASP A 62 14.53 -6.79 -2.33
N TYR A 63 13.50 -6.17 -1.75
CA TYR A 63 13.18 -4.75 -1.93
C TYR A 63 13.09 -3.97 -0.62
N ILE A 64 13.53 -4.56 0.50
CA ILE A 64 13.46 -3.94 1.83
C ILE A 64 14.09 -2.54 1.81
N ASP A 65 15.25 -2.38 1.15
CA ASP A 65 15.98 -1.11 1.08
C ASP A 65 15.26 -0.03 0.24
N ASN A 66 14.23 -0.40 -0.53
CA ASN A 66 13.40 0.52 -1.32
C ASN A 66 12.11 0.94 -0.57
N LEU A 67 11.86 0.36 0.60
CA LEU A 67 10.68 0.63 1.41
C LEU A 67 11.07 1.42 2.66
N PRO A 68 10.15 2.22 3.23
CA PRO A 68 10.41 2.99 4.44
C PRO A 68 10.91 2.11 5.60
N ALA A 69 11.83 2.64 6.39
CA ALA A 69 12.19 2.03 7.67
C ALA A 69 11.00 2.08 8.65
N GLN A 70 11.03 1.25 9.71
CA GLN A 70 9.99 1.20 10.75
C GLN A 70 9.55 2.57 11.25
N SER A 71 10.50 3.41 11.62
CA SER A 71 10.25 4.75 12.16
C SER A 71 9.66 5.72 11.14
N GLU A 72 10.01 5.55 9.87
CA GLU A 72 9.49 6.40 8.78
C GLU A 72 8.06 6.00 8.43
N PHE A 73 7.79 4.69 8.36
CA PHE A 73 6.45 4.15 8.22
C PHE A 73 5.54 4.63 9.36
N GLU A 74 6.00 4.46 10.61
CA GLU A 74 5.31 4.94 11.81
C GLU A 74 4.97 6.43 11.73
N GLY A 75 5.97 7.27 11.44
CA GLY A 75 5.77 8.71 11.31
C GLY A 75 4.76 9.05 10.21
N ALA A 76 4.84 8.39 9.06
CA ALA A 76 3.95 8.63 7.94
C ALA A 76 2.50 8.27 8.29
N VAL A 77 2.24 7.05 8.77
CA VAL A 77 0.86 6.61 9.05
C VAL A 77 0.24 7.38 10.21
N LEU A 78 1.01 7.70 11.26
CA LEU A 78 0.55 8.51 12.39
C LEU A 78 0.29 9.97 12.04
N SER A 79 1.01 10.51 11.04
CA SER A 79 0.70 11.84 10.47
C SER A 79 -0.51 11.82 9.52
N GLY A 80 -1.11 10.64 9.31
CA GLY A 80 -2.29 10.45 8.48
C GLY A 80 -1.98 10.27 6.99
N GLN A 81 -0.71 10.06 6.63
CA GLN A 81 -0.31 9.72 5.26
C GLN A 81 -0.67 8.28 4.92
N VAL A 82 -0.72 8.00 3.61
CA VAL A 82 -0.86 6.65 3.06
C VAL A 82 0.51 6.23 2.55
N VAL A 83 0.98 5.08 2.99
CA VAL A 83 2.23 4.49 2.52
C VAL A 83 1.90 3.46 1.44
N TYR A 84 2.63 3.51 0.34
CA TYR A 84 2.50 2.57 -0.75
C TYR A 84 3.55 1.47 -0.65
N GLY A 85 3.12 0.23 -0.87
CA GLY A 85 4.01 -0.89 -1.16
C GLY A 85 4.50 -0.86 -2.61
N LEU A 86 5.04 -1.98 -3.05
CA LEU A 86 5.50 -2.12 -4.44
C LEU A 86 4.33 -2.28 -5.40
N PHE A 87 4.46 -1.71 -6.59
CA PHE A 87 3.55 -1.96 -7.69
C PHE A 87 3.89 -3.31 -8.33
N GLY A 88 2.94 -4.25 -8.30
CA GLY A 88 3.01 -5.49 -9.05
C GLY A 88 2.30 -5.31 -10.39
N SER A 89 3.00 -5.48 -11.50
CA SER A 89 2.37 -5.62 -12.82
C SER A 89 1.88 -7.05 -13.01
N TYR A 90 0.64 -7.21 -13.47
CA TYR A 90 0.12 -8.50 -13.90
C TYR A 90 0.01 -8.51 -15.43
N ASN A 91 0.50 -9.59 -16.06
CA ASN A 91 0.17 -9.92 -17.44
C ASN A 91 -0.87 -11.04 -17.39
N PRO A 92 -2.15 -10.79 -17.72
CA PRO A 92 -3.05 -11.88 -18.04
C PRO A 92 -2.55 -12.56 -19.32
N GLU A 93 -2.03 -13.78 -19.20
CA GLU A 93 -1.95 -14.71 -20.33
C GLU A 93 -3.37 -15.12 -20.79
#